data_AF-A0A314UY52-F1
#
_entry.id   AF-A0A314UY52-F1
#
_cell.length_a   1.000
_cell.length_b   1.000
_cell.length_c   1.000
_cell.angle_alpha   90.00
_cell.angle_beta   90.00
_cell.angle_gamma   90.00
#
_symmetry.space_group_name_H-M   'P 1'
#
loop_
_entity.id
_entity.type
_entity.pdbx_description
1 polymer ?
#
loop_
_entity_poly.entity_id
_entity_poly.type
_entity_poly.pdbx_seq_one_letter_code
_entity_poly.pdbx_strand_id
1 'polypeptide(L)'
;MVEDIKQQQKQGLGNFKNYLAVCCLTNILGNGRAWVMSLGLVVSELSEEPVWKGKVITFGDSQYELVLHLIQGDDLKSKAKFMMRTNKDFSIANFPEACDLILEVAVNENLKPQQMVKKVFVFTDFQCRVIDWKPSYEAVRSKFKEQGYGDDAIPKVLIWGLFDLNMPSIV
;
A
#
# COMPACT_ATOMS: atom_id res chain seq x y z
N MET A 1 5.28 21.50 -29.96
CA MET A 1 6.48 20.80 -29.45
C MET A 1 6.73 21.03 -27.95
N VAL A 2 6.89 22.27 -27.46
CA VAL A 2 7.05 22.53 -26.00
C VAL A 2 5.73 22.33 -25.23
N GLU A 3 4.60 22.61 -25.87
CA GLU A 3 3.26 22.38 -25.31
C GLU A 3 2.89 20.89 -25.27
N ASP A 4 3.27 20.13 -26.31
CA ASP A 4 3.11 18.67 -26.36
C ASP A 4 3.92 17.96 -25.27
N ILE A 5 5.14 18.46 -24.96
CA ILE A 5 5.96 17.93 -23.86
C ILE A 5 5.30 18.19 -22.50
N LYS A 6 4.65 19.35 -22.29
CA LYS A 6 3.90 19.63 -21.06
C LYS A 6 2.63 18.78 -20.97
N GLN A 7 1.98 18.50 -22.09
CA GLN A 7 0.77 17.68 -22.16
C GLN A 7 1.09 16.18 -21.96
N GLN A 8 2.23 15.71 -22.49
CA GLN A 8 2.78 14.38 -22.21
C GLN A 8 3.34 14.25 -20.80
N GLN A 9 3.90 15.31 -20.19
CA GLN A 9 4.26 15.29 -18.76
C GLN A 9 3.02 15.23 -17.85
N LYS A 10 1.92 15.89 -18.24
CA LYS A 10 0.61 15.76 -17.56
C LYS A 10 -0.07 14.40 -17.79
N GLN A 11 0.25 13.69 -18.87
CA GLN A 11 -0.27 12.36 -19.19
C GLN A 11 0.69 11.22 -18.77
N GLY A 12 1.96 11.52 -18.48
CA GLY A 12 3.05 10.56 -18.31
C GLY A 12 3.50 10.30 -16.87
N LEU A 13 3.10 11.13 -15.90
CA LEU A 13 2.90 10.65 -14.54
C LEU A 13 1.51 10.04 -14.52
N GLY A 14 1.40 8.71 -14.69
CA GLY A 14 0.10 8.04 -14.59
C GLY A 14 -0.61 8.50 -13.32
N ASN A 15 -1.89 8.87 -13.42
CA ASN A 15 -2.68 9.39 -12.29
C ASN A 15 -2.43 8.53 -11.03
N PHE A 16 -1.67 9.05 -10.05
CA PHE A 16 -1.41 8.38 -8.77
C PHE A 16 -2.60 8.59 -7.81
N LYS A 17 -3.82 8.58 -8.38
CA LYS A 17 -5.05 8.80 -7.65
C LYS A 17 -5.40 7.54 -6.88
N ASN A 18 -5.47 7.69 -5.55
CA ASN A 18 -5.88 6.65 -4.62
C ASN A 18 -4.93 5.43 -4.57
N TYR A 19 -3.63 5.66 -4.42
CA TYR A 19 -2.68 4.56 -4.18
C TYR A 19 -2.30 4.47 -2.72
N LEU A 20 -2.01 3.26 -2.28
CA LEU A 20 -1.55 2.97 -0.92
C LEU A 20 -0.42 1.95 -1.00
N ALA A 21 0.57 2.11 -0.11
CA ALA A 21 1.61 1.11 0.05
C ALA A 21 1.36 0.27 1.29
N VAL A 22 1.63 -1.02 1.18
CA VAL A 22 1.79 -1.95 2.28
C VAL A 22 3.26 -2.37 2.28
N CYS A 23 3.95 -2.13 3.39
CA CYS A 23 5.36 -2.45 3.52
C CYS A 23 5.53 -3.65 4.45
N CYS A 24 5.96 -4.80 3.91
CA CYS A 24 6.09 -6.05 4.64
C CYS A 24 7.51 -6.60 4.59
N LEU A 25 8.18 -6.77 5.72
CA LEU A 25 9.54 -7.28 5.76
C LEU A 25 9.74 -8.26 6.91
N THR A 26 10.57 -9.27 6.68
CA THR A 26 11.14 -10.11 7.73
C THR A 26 12.44 -9.48 8.26
N ASN A 27 12.87 -9.86 9.47
CA ASN A 27 14.12 -9.37 10.10
C ASN A 27 15.41 -9.83 9.38
N ILE A 28 15.28 -10.51 8.24
CA ILE A 28 16.40 -11.20 7.58
C ILE A 28 17.28 -10.22 6.80
N LEU A 29 16.79 -9.00 6.54
CA LEU A 29 17.39 -8.10 5.56
C LEU A 29 17.91 -6.79 6.16
N GLY A 30 19.16 -6.82 6.66
CA GLY A 30 19.90 -5.65 7.16
C GLY A 30 19.54 -4.32 6.48
N ASN A 31 20.02 -4.07 5.25
CA ASN A 31 19.73 -2.82 4.51
C ASN A 31 18.43 -2.83 3.69
N GLY A 32 17.74 -3.98 3.54
CA GLY A 32 16.52 -4.10 2.73
C GLY A 32 15.34 -3.30 3.30
N ARG A 33 15.34 -3.06 4.63
CA ARG A 33 14.40 -2.17 5.31
C ARG A 33 14.37 -0.78 4.71
N ALA A 34 15.54 -0.22 4.39
CA ALA A 34 15.63 1.11 3.82
C ALA A 34 14.90 1.24 2.49
N TRP A 35 14.96 0.18 1.67
CA TRP A 35 14.42 0.21 0.31
C TRP A 35 12.90 0.14 0.33
N VAL A 36 12.32 -0.84 1.05
CA VAL A 36 10.87 -0.94 1.23
C VAL A 36 10.29 0.34 1.82
N MET A 37 10.91 0.87 2.88
CA MET A 37 10.44 2.10 3.52
C MET A 37 10.53 3.30 2.58
N SER A 38 11.57 3.38 1.75
CA SER A 38 11.71 4.46 0.77
C SER A 38 10.63 4.36 -0.31
N LEU A 39 10.34 3.15 -0.81
CA LEU A 39 9.28 2.94 -1.80
C LEU A 39 7.88 3.23 -1.22
N GLY A 40 7.61 2.78 0.01
CA GLY A 40 6.39 3.10 0.73
C GLY A 40 6.21 4.61 0.92
N LEU A 41 7.29 5.31 1.29
CA LEU A 41 7.28 6.77 1.41
C LEU A 41 6.97 7.44 0.06
N VAL A 42 7.61 7.01 -1.03
CA VAL A 42 7.34 7.55 -2.37
C VAL A 42 5.87 7.36 -2.76
N VAL A 43 5.29 6.18 -2.56
CA VAL A 43 3.87 5.93 -2.86
C VAL A 43 2.96 6.82 -2.01
N SER A 44 3.28 7.00 -0.73
CA SER A 44 2.50 7.86 0.17
C SER A 44 2.49 9.34 -0.24
N GLU A 45 3.62 9.84 -0.78
CA GLU A 45 3.77 11.23 -1.25
C GLU A 45 3.09 11.44 -2.60
N LEU A 46 3.07 10.42 -3.45
CA LEU A 46 2.41 10.46 -4.76
C LEU A 46 0.89 10.32 -4.66
N SER A 47 0.36 9.77 -3.58
CA SER A 47 -1.08 9.61 -3.40
C SER A 47 -1.78 10.96 -3.31
N GLU A 48 -2.59 11.28 -4.31
CA GLU A 48 -3.24 12.60 -4.42
C GLU A 48 -4.50 12.75 -3.54
N GLU A 49 -5.16 11.63 -3.20
CA GLU A 49 -6.43 11.67 -2.47
C GLU A 49 -6.17 12.01 -1.00
N PRO A 50 -6.78 13.08 -0.45
CA PRO A 50 -6.49 13.58 0.88
C PRO A 50 -6.58 12.53 1.99
N VAL A 51 -7.51 11.58 1.87
CA VAL A 51 -7.74 10.54 2.89
C VAL A 51 -6.60 9.52 2.93
N TRP A 52 -5.89 9.31 1.82
CA TRP A 52 -4.80 8.32 1.71
C TRP A 52 -3.42 8.96 1.65
N LYS A 53 -3.35 10.26 1.34
CA LYS A 53 -2.10 11.01 1.21
C LYS A 53 -1.27 10.94 2.48
N GLY A 54 0.03 10.65 2.31
CA GLY A 54 0.98 10.52 3.41
C GLY A 54 0.72 9.31 4.31
N LYS A 55 -0.16 8.38 3.92
CA LYS A 55 -0.42 7.17 4.69
C LYS A 55 0.29 5.96 4.09
N VAL A 56 0.64 5.01 4.96
CA VAL A 56 1.23 3.72 4.61
C VAL A 56 0.72 2.66 5.58
N ILE A 57 0.53 1.44 5.09
CA ILE A 57 0.25 0.29 5.95
C ILE A 57 1.59 -0.38 6.28
N THR A 58 1.85 -0.57 7.57
CA THR A 58 2.96 -1.40 8.08
C THR A 58 2.43 -2.35 9.15
N PHE A 59 3.32 -3.11 9.78
CA PHE A 59 2.95 -3.93 10.92
C PHE A 59 3.02 -3.16 12.23
N GLY A 60 2.03 -3.42 13.08
CA GLY A 60 1.99 -2.93 14.44
C GLY A 60 2.90 -3.72 15.39
N ASP A 61 2.54 -3.68 16.66
CA ASP A 61 3.32 -4.30 17.75
C ASP A 61 3.21 -5.84 17.73
N SER A 62 2.11 -6.36 17.20
CA SER A 62 1.89 -7.78 16.99
C SER A 62 2.30 -8.21 15.59
N GLN A 63 2.90 -9.40 15.50
CA GLN A 63 3.23 -10.04 14.21
C GLN A 63 2.01 -10.57 13.44
N TYR A 64 0.81 -10.09 13.75
CA TYR A 64 -0.45 -10.43 13.09
C TYR A 64 -1.36 -9.21 12.88
N GLU A 65 -0.85 -7.99 13.03
CA GLU A 65 -1.66 -6.78 12.98
C GLU A 65 -1.11 -5.79 11.94
N LEU A 66 -1.91 -5.48 10.93
CA LEU A 66 -1.66 -4.38 10.00
C LEU A 66 -2.18 -3.07 10.58
N VAL A 67 -1.36 -2.03 10.49
CA VAL A 67 -1.68 -0.68 11.00
C VAL A 67 -1.46 0.35 9.91
N LEU A 68 -2.45 1.24 9.74
CA LEU A 68 -2.36 2.38 8.83
C LEU A 68 -1.73 3.56 9.56
N HIS A 69 -0.54 3.96 9.14
CA HIS A 69 0.18 5.09 9.71
C HIS A 69 0.05 6.31 8.83
N LEU A 70 -0.24 7.47 9.44
CA LEU A 70 0.06 8.77 8.86
C LEU A 70 1.53 9.09 9.12
N ILE A 71 2.33 9.19 8.07
CA ILE A 71 3.77 9.44 8.16
C ILE A 71 4.00 10.84 8.73
N GLN A 72 4.74 10.89 9.85
CA GLN A 72 5.05 12.13 10.55
C GLN A 72 6.42 12.69 10.12
N GLY A 73 6.54 14.02 10.12
CA GLY A 73 7.78 14.74 9.85
C GLY A 73 7.63 15.81 8.77
N ASP A 74 8.37 16.91 8.94
CA ASP A 74 8.31 18.08 8.05
C ASP A 74 9.24 17.97 6.84
N ASP A 75 10.29 17.16 6.96
CA ASP A 75 11.30 16.96 5.93
C ASP A 75 11.49 15.48 5.58
N LEU A 76 12.15 15.21 4.45
CA LEU A 76 12.40 13.83 4.00
C LEU A 76 13.14 13.00 5.06
N LYS A 77 14.05 13.62 5.80
CA LYS A 77 14.88 12.94 6.81
C LYS A 77 14.06 12.48 8.01
N SER A 78 13.16 13.31 8.49
CA SER A 78 12.25 13.02 9.61
C SER A 78 11.19 12.00 9.21
N LYS A 79 10.62 12.10 8.00
CA LYS A 79 9.71 11.08 7.44
C LYS A 79 10.38 9.73 7.27
N ALA A 80 11.60 9.69 6.71
CA ALA A 80 12.37 8.45 6.60
C ALA A 80 12.68 7.84 7.98
N LYS A 81 13.03 8.67 8.97
CA LYS A 81 13.23 8.21 10.36
C LYS A 81 11.96 7.66 10.98
N PHE A 82 10.80 8.27 10.73
CA PHE A 82 9.51 7.75 11.17
C PHE A 82 9.30 6.34 10.60
N MET A 83 9.35 6.20 9.27
CA MET A 83 9.16 4.91 8.58
C MET A 83 10.06 3.80 9.13
N MET A 84 11.34 4.12 9.35
CA MET A 84 12.32 3.17 9.89
C MET A 84 12.03 2.70 11.31
N ARG A 85 11.42 3.57 12.14
CA ARG A 85 11.08 3.25 13.54
C ARG A 85 9.77 2.49 13.66
N THR A 86 8.80 2.82 12.82
CA THR A 86 7.45 2.27 12.90
C THR A 86 7.37 0.86 12.30
N ASN A 87 8.25 0.52 11.36
CA ASN A 87 8.27 -0.82 10.78
C ASN A 87 8.90 -1.85 11.73
N LYS A 88 8.08 -2.76 12.23
CA LYS A 88 8.51 -3.91 13.04
C LYS A 88 8.68 -5.16 12.18
N ASP A 89 9.43 -6.12 12.69
CA ASP A 89 9.69 -7.38 11.98
C ASP A 89 8.46 -8.27 11.98
N PHE A 90 8.29 -9.00 10.88
CA PHE A 90 7.05 -9.71 10.66
C PHE A 90 7.23 -11.04 9.93
N SER A 91 6.22 -11.91 10.03
CA SER A 91 6.27 -13.30 9.54
C SER A 91 5.25 -13.64 8.44
N ILE A 92 4.06 -13.02 8.35
CA ILE A 92 2.91 -13.52 7.53
C ILE A 92 1.95 -12.44 7.00
N ALA A 93 2.09 -11.92 5.77
CA ALA A 93 1.21 -10.84 5.30
C ALA A 93 -0.02 -11.40 4.60
N ASN A 94 -1.23 -10.93 4.92
CA ASN A 94 -2.45 -11.36 4.24
C ASN A 94 -3.22 -10.19 3.58
N PHE A 95 -3.77 -10.46 2.40
CA PHE A 95 -4.56 -9.50 1.63
C PHE A 95 -5.88 -9.08 2.28
N PRO A 96 -6.65 -10.03 2.87
CA PRO A 96 -7.91 -9.68 3.50
C PRO A 96 -7.78 -8.58 4.54
N GLU A 97 -6.78 -8.63 5.41
CA GLU A 97 -6.59 -7.62 6.45
C GLU A 97 -6.28 -6.25 5.87
N ALA A 98 -5.45 -6.17 4.81
CA ALA A 98 -5.18 -4.89 4.16
C ALA A 98 -6.46 -4.29 3.53
N CYS A 99 -7.30 -5.13 2.92
CA CYS A 99 -8.61 -4.71 2.40
C CYS A 99 -9.60 -4.35 3.50
N ASP A 100 -9.63 -5.10 4.60
CA ASP A 100 -10.48 -4.84 5.76
C ASP A 100 -10.13 -3.48 6.38
N LEU A 101 -8.83 -3.17 6.54
CA LEU A 101 -8.37 -1.89 7.06
C LEU A 101 -8.72 -0.72 6.13
N ILE A 102 -8.62 -0.91 4.81
CA ILE A 102 -9.07 0.08 3.82
C ILE A 102 -10.59 0.29 3.91
N LEU A 103 -11.35 -0.80 4.04
CA LEU A 103 -12.81 -0.76 4.15
C LEU A 103 -13.25 -0.09 5.45
N GLU A 104 -12.58 -0.36 6.57
CA GLU A 104 -12.83 0.27 7.86
C GLU A 104 -12.66 1.79 7.76
N VAL A 105 -11.54 2.27 7.22
CA VAL A 105 -11.33 3.71 6.99
C VAL A 105 -12.40 4.26 6.06
N ALA A 106 -12.77 3.51 5.02
CA ALA A 106 -13.78 3.96 4.08
C ALA A 106 -15.16 4.15 4.72
N VAL A 107 -15.58 3.22 5.57
CA VAL A 107 -16.84 3.30 6.32
C VAL A 107 -16.77 4.44 7.35
N ASN A 108 -15.69 4.54 8.12
CA ASN A 108 -15.53 5.55 9.16
C ASN A 108 -15.50 6.98 8.59
N GLU A 109 -14.85 7.17 7.44
CA GLU A 109 -14.75 8.47 6.76
C GLU A 109 -15.87 8.70 5.73
N ASN A 110 -16.83 7.76 5.61
CA ASN A 110 -17.95 7.80 4.67
C ASN A 110 -17.52 8.10 3.21
N LEU A 111 -16.53 7.36 2.73
CA LEU A 111 -15.92 7.57 1.42
C LEU A 111 -16.85 7.19 0.28
N LYS A 112 -16.78 7.96 -0.82
CA LYS A 112 -17.40 7.55 -2.08
C LYS A 112 -16.53 6.51 -2.78
N PRO A 113 -17.09 5.62 -3.62
CA PRO A 113 -16.31 4.64 -4.40
C PRO A 113 -15.14 5.24 -5.19
N GLN A 114 -15.26 6.49 -5.63
CA GLN A 114 -14.22 7.21 -6.38
C GLN A 114 -13.01 7.61 -5.51
N GLN A 115 -13.20 7.73 -4.21
CA GLN A 115 -12.17 8.07 -3.21
C GLN A 115 -11.50 6.82 -2.63
N MET A 116 -11.99 5.63 -2.97
CA MET A 116 -11.42 4.37 -2.51
C MET A 116 -10.04 4.13 -3.12
N VAL A 117 -9.16 3.48 -2.37
CA VAL A 117 -7.86 3.01 -2.86
C VAL A 117 -8.08 2.15 -4.11
N LYS A 118 -7.51 2.56 -5.24
CA LYS A 118 -7.62 1.83 -6.51
C LYS A 118 -6.49 0.84 -6.69
N LYS A 119 -5.31 1.12 -6.14
CA LYS A 119 -4.16 0.20 -6.17
C LYS A 119 -3.43 0.16 -4.84
N VAL A 120 -3.13 -1.05 -4.40
CA VAL A 120 -2.26 -1.33 -3.25
C VAL A 120 -0.95 -1.89 -3.77
N PHE A 121 0.15 -1.21 -3.45
CA PHE A 121 1.51 -1.70 -3.71
C PHE A 121 2.00 -2.45 -2.48
N VAL A 122 2.25 -3.75 -2.61
CA VAL A 122 2.79 -4.57 -1.53
C VAL A 122 4.27 -4.76 -1.76
N PHE A 123 5.08 -4.04 -0.99
CA PHE A 123 6.53 -4.16 -1.02
C PHE A 123 6.98 -5.23 -0.03
N THR A 124 7.60 -6.30 -0.51
CA THR A 124 7.99 -7.44 0.33
C THR A 124 9.35 -8.04 0.00
N ASP A 125 9.87 -8.90 0.86
CA ASP A 125 11.07 -9.70 0.60
C ASP A 125 10.78 -11.12 0.09
N PHE A 126 9.50 -11.44 -0.16
CA PHE A 126 8.98 -12.78 -0.52
C PHE A 126 9.28 -13.90 0.49
N GLN A 127 10.09 -13.64 1.53
CA GLN A 127 10.29 -14.54 2.66
C GLN A 127 9.20 -14.37 3.72
N CYS A 128 8.56 -13.20 3.77
CA CYS A 128 7.24 -13.08 4.38
C CYS A 128 6.37 -14.19 3.79
N ARG A 129 5.78 -15.06 4.64
CA ARG A 129 4.82 -16.05 4.15
C ARG A 129 3.62 -15.29 3.63
N VAL A 130 3.63 -15.06 2.34
CA VAL A 130 2.51 -14.53 1.60
C VAL A 130 1.50 -15.67 1.58
N ILE A 131 0.61 -15.72 2.57
CA ILE A 131 -0.46 -16.72 2.57
C ILE A 131 -1.29 -16.48 1.31
N ASP A 132 -1.51 -17.57 0.59
CA ASP A 132 -2.17 -17.66 -0.71
C ASP A 132 -3.21 -16.55 -0.91
N TRP A 133 -3.00 -15.69 -1.90
CA TRP A 133 -3.94 -14.60 -2.25
C TRP A 133 -5.23 -15.16 -2.88
N LYS A 134 -5.27 -16.46 -3.20
CA LYS A 134 -6.40 -17.10 -3.89
C LYS A 134 -7.66 -17.27 -3.03
N PRO A 135 -7.63 -17.65 -1.74
CA PRO A 135 -8.86 -17.97 -1.01
C PRO A 135 -9.71 -16.78 -0.53
N SER A 136 -9.55 -15.54 -1.00
CA SER A 136 -10.28 -14.42 -0.38
C SER A 136 -10.77 -13.27 -1.25
N TYR A 137 -10.63 -13.30 -2.58
CA TYR A 137 -11.26 -12.25 -3.40
C TYR A 137 -12.78 -12.23 -3.20
N GLU A 138 -13.43 -13.40 -3.16
CA GLU A 138 -14.87 -13.50 -2.91
C GLU A 138 -15.25 -13.04 -1.51
N ALA A 139 -14.45 -13.34 -0.49
CA ALA A 139 -14.68 -12.90 0.88
C ALA A 139 -14.56 -11.38 1.01
N VAL A 140 -13.49 -10.79 0.45
CA VAL A 140 -13.29 -9.33 0.38
C VAL A 140 -14.43 -8.68 -0.39
N ARG A 141 -14.80 -9.24 -1.54
CA ARG A 141 -15.90 -8.74 -2.37
C ARG A 141 -17.23 -8.73 -1.63
N SER A 142 -17.56 -9.79 -0.89
CA SER A 142 -18.78 -9.86 -0.09
C SER A 142 -18.79 -8.78 1.00
N LYS A 143 -17.69 -8.59 1.73
CA LYS A 143 -17.57 -7.54 2.76
C LYS A 143 -17.76 -6.13 2.18
N PHE A 144 -17.13 -5.84 1.04
CA PHE A 144 -17.30 -4.54 0.38
C PHE A 144 -18.76 -4.30 -0.03
N LYS A 145 -19.43 -5.32 -0.60
CA LYS A 145 -20.84 -5.24 -0.99
C LYS A 145 -21.77 -5.04 0.21
N GLU A 146 -21.52 -5.71 1.33
CA GLU A 146 -22.28 -5.53 2.57
C GLU A 146 -22.21 -4.08 3.08
N GLN A 147 -21.08 -3.40 2.85
CA GLN A 147 -20.88 -1.98 3.17
C GLN A 147 -21.36 -1.03 2.05
N GLY A 148 -22.02 -1.53 1.01
CA GLY A 148 -22.57 -0.72 -0.09
C GLY A 148 -21.58 -0.37 -1.20
N TYR A 149 -20.38 -0.96 -1.21
CA TYR A 149 -19.36 -0.74 -2.23
C TYR A 149 -19.43 -1.79 -3.36
N GLY A 150 -19.30 -1.32 -4.61
CA GLY A 150 -19.21 -2.17 -5.79
C GLY A 150 -17.81 -2.76 -5.99
N ASP A 151 -17.68 -3.66 -6.98
CA ASP A 151 -16.41 -4.29 -7.33
C ASP A 151 -15.33 -3.27 -7.76
N ASP A 152 -15.73 -2.08 -8.22
CA ASP A 152 -14.83 -0.98 -8.62
C ASP A 152 -14.15 -0.27 -7.44
N ALA A 153 -14.66 -0.46 -6.22
CA ALA A 153 -14.08 0.04 -4.98
C ALA A 153 -13.03 -0.90 -4.39
N ILE A 154 -12.98 -2.15 -4.84
CA ILE A 154 -12.02 -3.15 -4.37
C ILE A 154 -10.64 -2.81 -4.97
N PRO A 155 -9.60 -2.61 -4.14
CA PRO A 155 -8.28 -2.27 -4.65
C PRO A 155 -7.67 -3.40 -5.49
N LYS A 156 -7.01 -3.04 -6.58
CA LYS A 156 -6.10 -3.95 -7.28
C LYS A 156 -4.78 -4.03 -6.53
N VAL A 157 -4.17 -5.19 -6.51
CA VAL A 157 -2.92 -5.40 -5.75
C VAL A 157 -1.79 -5.59 -6.74
N LEU A 158 -0.70 -4.86 -6.54
CA LEU A 158 0.56 -5.14 -7.18
C LEU A 158 1.56 -5.59 -6.12
N ILE A 159 1.95 -6.85 -6.16
CA ILE A 159 2.98 -7.38 -5.28
C ILE A 159 4.33 -7.15 -5.94
N TRP A 160 5.19 -6.42 -5.25
CA TRP A 160 6.55 -6.15 -5.67
C TRP A 160 7.48 -6.66 -4.60
N GLY A 161 8.00 -7.86 -4.79
CA GLY A 161 9.08 -8.32 -3.94
C GLY A 161 10.45 -7.97 -4.48
N LEU A 162 11.33 -7.62 -3.57
CA LEU A 162 12.58 -6.92 -3.87
C LEU A 162 13.77 -7.86 -4.12
N PHE A 163 13.57 -9.18 -3.96
CA PHE A 163 14.63 -10.18 -4.12
C PHE A 163 14.18 -11.43 -4.88
N ASP A 164 13.08 -11.35 -5.64
CA ASP A 164 12.90 -12.34 -6.70
C ASP A 164 13.96 -12.06 -7.76
N LEU A 165 14.89 -12.99 -7.91
CA LEU A 165 15.89 -12.97 -8.97
C LEU A 165 15.23 -13.09 -10.36
N ASN A 166 13.91 -13.32 -10.40
CA ASN A 166 13.06 -13.13 -11.57
C ASN A 166 12.11 -11.94 -11.36
N MET A 167 11.96 -11.15 -12.42
CA MET A 167 11.23 -9.88 -12.51
C MET A 167 9.79 -9.86 -11.94
N PRO A 168 9.21 -8.69 -11.63
CA PRO A 168 7.87 -8.56 -11.05
C PRO A 168 6.78 -9.29 -11.85
N SER A 169 5.95 -10.06 -11.14
CA SER A 169 4.77 -10.77 -11.68
C SER A 169 3.51 -9.93 -11.50
N ILE A 170 2.75 -9.70 -12.57
CA ILE A 170 1.39 -9.16 -12.46
C ILE A 170 0.45 -10.36 -12.30
N VAL A 171 -0.27 -10.43 -11.18
CA VAL A 171 -1.30 -11.45 -10.89
C VAL A 171 -2.68 -10.82 -11.00
#